data_AF-A0A3N0C0E5-F1
#
_entry.id   AF-A0A3N0C0E5-F1
#
_cell.length_a   1.000
_cell.length_b   1.000
_cell.length_c   1.000
_cell.angle_alpha   90.00
_cell.angle_beta   90.00
_cell.angle_gamma   90.00
#
_symmetry.space_group_name_H-M   'P 1'
#
loop_
_entity.id
_entity.type
_entity.pdbx_description
1 polymer ?
#
loop_
_entity_poly.entity_id
_entity_poly.type
_entity_poly.pdbx_seq_one_letter_code
_entity_poly.pdbx_strand_id
1 'polypeptide(L)'
;MAIRWADSAEKHGIAREDALNAILNQIYHVEQFDEPRVESGVRPDLFIGPSRDRRMILEVMAAITPPNDILVFHVMEARRKILDIAERGTTE
;
A
#
# COMPACT_ATOMS: atom_id res chain seq x y z
N MET A 1 -9.84 -12.01 -8.67
CA MET A 1 -8.83 -11.10 -8.12
C MET A 1 -7.52 -11.86 -7.89
N ALA A 2 -6.48 -11.55 -8.66
CA ALA A 2 -5.15 -12.13 -8.47
C ALA A 2 -4.25 -11.07 -7.84
N ILE A 3 -3.69 -11.37 -6.67
CA ILE A 3 -2.75 -10.47 -5.99
C ILE A 3 -1.34 -10.94 -6.31
N ARG A 4 -0.60 -10.08 -7.01
CA ARG A 4 0.80 -10.28 -7.35
C ARG A 4 1.68 -9.45 -6.43
N TRP A 5 2.86 -9.97 -6.15
CA TRP A 5 3.84 -9.35 -5.27
C TRP A 5 5.12 -9.16 -6.06
N ALA A 6 5.66 -7.95 -6.08
CA ALA A 6 7.01 -7.73 -6.58
C ALA A 6 8.03 -8.16 -5.52
N ASP A 7 9.22 -8.59 -5.95
CA ASP A 7 10.31 -8.96 -5.03
C ASP A 7 10.68 -7.81 -4.06
N SER A 8 10.44 -6.56 -4.47
CA SER A 8 10.65 -5.39 -3.63
C SER A 8 9.72 -5.31 -2.41
N ALA A 9 8.52 -5.90 -2.49
CA ALA A 9 7.57 -5.89 -1.37
C ALA A 9 8.06 -6.76 -0.20
N GLU A 10 8.90 -7.77 -0.46
CA GLU A 10 9.38 -8.71 0.58
C GLU A 10 10.65 -8.22 1.28
N LYS A 11 11.28 -7.14 0.77
CA LYS A 11 12.58 -6.63 1.27
C LYS A 11 12.57 -6.21 2.73
N HIS A 12 11.40 -5.86 3.28
CA HIS A 12 11.25 -5.37 4.65
C HIS A 12 10.84 -6.45 5.65
N GLY A 13 10.74 -7.72 5.23
CA GLY A 13 10.41 -8.84 6.12
C GLY A 13 8.99 -8.80 6.67
N ILE A 14 8.09 -8.02 6.06
CA ILE A 14 6.68 -7.94 6.45
C ILE A 14 5.92 -9.06 5.76
N ALA A 15 5.13 -9.81 6.53
CA ALA A 15 4.34 -10.89 5.97
C ALA A 15 3.26 -10.32 5.03
N ARG A 16 3.04 -11.01 3.91
CA ARG A 16 2.03 -10.64 2.91
C ARG A 16 0.64 -10.48 3.53
N GLU A 17 0.30 -11.34 4.49
CA GLU A 17 -0.98 -11.27 5.21
C GLU A 17 -1.14 -10.00 6.05
N ASP A 18 -0.06 -9.45 6.59
CA ASP A 18 -0.09 -8.18 7.33
C ASP A 18 -0.28 -6.99 6.39
N ALA A 19 0.36 -7.02 5.22
CA ALA A 19 0.11 -6.04 4.17
C ALA A 19 -1.34 -6.11 3.65
N LEU A 20 -1.89 -7.31 3.47
CA LEU A 20 -3.30 -7.48 3.11
C LEU A 20 -4.23 -6.96 4.20
N ASN A 21 -3.93 -7.24 5.47
CA ASN A 21 -4.70 -6.70 6.58
C ASN A 21 -4.68 -5.17 6.60
N ALA A 22 -3.53 -4.56 6.31
CA ALA A 22 -3.39 -3.11 6.22
C ALA A 22 -4.20 -2.51 5.07
N ILE A 23 -4.25 -3.16 3.89
CA ILE A 23 -5.11 -2.74 2.77
C ILE A 23 -6.59 -2.84 3.16
N LEU A 24 -7.01 -3.97 3.74
CA LEU A 24 -8.41 -4.22 4.07
C LEU A 24 -8.93 -3.36 5.24
N ASN A 25 -8.06 -3.02 6.19
CA ASN A 25 -8.38 -2.22 7.38
C ASN A 25 -7.68 -0.86 7.32
N GLN A 26 -7.56 -0.29 6.11
CA GLN A 26 -6.85 0.97 5.93
C GLN A 26 -7.49 2.10 6.75
N ILE A 27 -6.62 2.89 7.37
CA ILE A 27 -6.93 4.13 8.06
C ILE A 27 -6.93 5.28 7.04
N TYR A 28 -5.98 5.24 6.09
CA TYR A 28 -5.91 6.19 4.99
C TYR A 28 -5.76 5.46 3.66
N HIS A 29 -6.50 5.95 2.66
CA HIS A 29 -6.36 5.61 1.26
C HIS A 29 -6.02 6.88 0.49
N VAL A 30 -4.90 6.86 -0.24
CA VAL A 30 -4.59 7.94 -1.19
C VAL A 30 -4.50 7.34 -2.58
N GLU A 31 -5.49 7.63 -3.40
CA GLU A 31 -5.54 7.21 -4.80
C GLU A 31 -4.46 7.93 -5.61
N GLN A 32 -3.86 7.21 -6.58
CA GLN A 32 -2.87 7.78 -7.50
C GLN A 32 -1.72 8.52 -6.78
N PHE A 33 -1.30 8.01 -5.62
CA PHE A 33 -0.36 8.63 -4.69
C PHE A 33 0.98 9.00 -5.32
N ASP A 34 1.44 8.21 -6.28
CA ASP A 34 2.74 8.39 -6.91
C ASP A 34 2.67 8.31 -8.44
N GLU A 35 3.76 8.64 -9.10
CA GLU A 35 3.93 8.41 -10.52
C GLU A 35 3.90 6.90 -10.84
N PRO A 36 3.49 6.52 -12.06
CA PRO A 36 3.45 5.12 -12.43
C PRO A 36 4.87 4.53 -12.47
N ARG A 37 5.18 3.64 -11.51
CA ARG A 37 6.49 2.97 -11.39
C ARG A 37 6.54 1.61 -12.07
N VAL A 38 5.39 1.11 -12.53
CA VAL A 38 5.25 -0.19 -13.18
C VAL A 38 5.04 0.01 -14.67
N GLU A 39 5.55 -0.90 -15.51
CA GLU A 39 5.46 -0.81 -16.98
C GLU A 39 4.02 -0.63 -17.49
N SER A 40 3.03 -1.01 -16.69
CA SER A 40 1.61 -0.84 -17.00
C SER A 40 1.14 0.63 -17.05
N GLY A 41 1.94 1.61 -16.62
CA GLY A 41 1.55 3.02 -16.63
C GLY A 41 0.46 3.41 -15.61
N VAL A 42 0.06 2.47 -14.75
CA VAL A 42 -0.95 2.66 -13.70
C VAL A 42 -0.30 3.37 -12.52
N ARG A 43 -0.90 4.50 -12.09
CA ARG A 43 -0.50 5.19 -10.87
C ARG A 43 -0.88 4.32 -9.67
N PRO A 44 0.06 4.06 -8.75
CA PRO A 44 -0.23 3.24 -7.59
C PRO A 44 -1.03 4.03 -6.55
N ASP A 45 -1.84 3.28 -5.82
CA ASP A 45 -2.53 3.76 -4.63
C ASP A 45 -1.68 3.48 -3.40
N LEU A 46 -1.81 4.34 -2.40
CA LEU A 46 -1.23 4.18 -1.08
C LEU A 46 -2.33 3.80 -0.08
N PHE A 47 -2.10 2.68 0.61
CA PHE A 47 -2.90 2.20 1.73
C PHE A 47 -2.07 2.32 3.01
N ILE A 48 -2.60 2.98 4.03
CA ILE A 48 -1.99 3.00 5.36
C ILE A 48 -2.93 2.30 6.32
N GLY A 49 -2.47 1.22 6.95
CA GLY A 49 -3.32 0.44 7.86
C GLY A 49 -2.52 -0.42 8.83
N PRO A 50 -3.19 -1.04 9.82
CA PRO A 50 -2.51 -1.83 10.83
C PRO A 50 -2.10 -3.21 10.29
N SER A 51 -1.00 -3.73 10.84
CA SER A 51 -0.68 -5.17 10.85
C SER A 51 -1.77 -5.98 11.58
N ARG A 52 -1.81 -7.31 11.38
CA ARG A 52 -2.85 -8.18 11.98
C ARG A 52 -2.82 -8.15 13.51
N ASP A 53 -1.63 -8.08 14.10
CA ASP A 53 -1.44 -8.00 15.55
C ASP A 53 -1.60 -6.57 16.10
N ARG A 54 -1.82 -5.58 15.22
CA ARG A 54 -2.00 -4.15 15.50
C ARG A 54 -0.81 -3.49 16.18
N ARG A 55 0.38 -4.08 16.15
CA ARG A 55 1.58 -3.49 16.77
C ARG A 55 2.22 -2.43 15.89
N MET A 56 2.01 -2.53 14.57
CA MET A 56 2.62 -1.66 13.58
C MET A 56 1.57 -1.10 12.63
N ILE A 57 1.77 0.15 12.21
CA ILE A 57 1.09 0.73 11.06
C ILE A 57 1.98 0.53 9.85
N LEU A 58 1.40 0.06 8.76
CA LEU A 58 2.08 -0.27 7.53
C LEU A 58 1.67 0.72 6.45
N GLU A 59 2.63 1.12 5.63
CA GLU A 59 2.38 1.75 4.34
C GLU A 59 2.51 0.68 3.25
N VAL A 60 1.48 0.56 2.42
CA VAL A 60 1.41 -0.41 1.33
C VAL A 60 1.09 0.34 0.04
N MET A 61 1.94 0.19 -0.98
CA MET A 61 1.63 0.71 -2.31
C MET A 61 1.30 -0.42 -3.26
N ALA A 62 0.18 -0.26 -3.96
CA ALA A 62 -0.31 -1.24 -4.92
C ALA A 62 -0.79 -0.57 -6.20
N ALA A 63 -0.43 -1.14 -7.34
CA ALA A 63 -1.03 -0.78 -8.61
C ALA A 63 -2.29 -1.65 -8.81
N ILE A 64 -3.45 -1.00 -8.89
CA ILE A 64 -4.73 -1.66 -9.11
C ILE A 64 -5.07 -1.56 -10.60
N THR A 65 -5.10 -2.69 -11.29
CA THR A 65 -5.48 -2.78 -12.70
C THR A 65 -6.83 -3.51 -12.79
N PRO A 66 -7.93 -2.77 -13.05
CA PRO A 66 -9.24 -3.38 -13.24
C PRO A 66 -9.24 -4.40 -14.40
N PRO A 67 -10.06 -5.46 -14.33
CA PRO A 67 -11.09 -5.70 -13.32
C PRO A 67 -10.63 -6.49 -12.08
N ASN A 68 -9.40 -7.02 -12.03
CA ASN A 68 -9.05 -8.05 -11.04
C ASN A 68 -7.57 -8.14 -10.62
N ASP A 69 -6.68 -7.28 -11.11
CA ASP A 69 -5.25 -7.38 -10.82
C ASP A 69 -4.81 -6.34 -9.80
N ILE A 70 -4.15 -6.81 -8.73
CA ILE A 70 -3.50 -5.96 -7.75
C ILE A 70 -2.03 -6.38 -7.71
N LEU A 71 -1.12 -5.44 -8.01
CA LEU A 71 0.31 -5.64 -7.88
C LEU A 71 0.81 -4.85 -6.68
N VAL A 72 1.14 -5.55 -5.59
CA VAL A 72 1.77 -4.96 -4.41
C VAL A 72 3.28 -4.97 -4.62
N PHE A 73 3.90 -3.80 -4.55
CA PHE A 73 5.35 -3.68 -4.80
C PHE A 73 6.11 -2.93 -3.69
N HIS A 74 5.40 -2.33 -2.73
CA HIS A 74 5.99 -1.63 -1.59
C HIS A 74 5.20 -1.97 -0.33
N VAL A 75 5.89 -2.48 0.68
CA VAL A 75 5.34 -2.76 2.00
C VAL A 75 6.42 -2.45 3.03
N MET A 76 6.13 -1.54 3.94
CA MET A 76 7.01 -1.27 5.08
C MET A 76 6.23 -0.67 6.25
N GLU A 77 6.89 -0.51 7.40
CA GLU A 77 6.34 0.29 8.49
C GLU A 77 6.11 1.73 8.02
N ALA A 78 4.94 2.28 8.33
CA ALA A 78 4.52 3.59 7.90
C ALA A 78 5.46 4.66 8.43
N ARG A 79 6.08 5.38 7.51
CA ARG A 79 7.00 6.46 7.85
C ARG A 79 6.20 7.70 8.23
N ARG A 80 6.69 8.46 9.22
CA ARG A 80 6.03 9.68 9.68
C ARG A 80 5.69 10.66 8.54
N LYS A 81 6.61 10.83 7.58
CA LYS A 81 6.39 11.66 6.39
C LYS A 81 5.19 11.19 5.55
N ILE A 82 5.01 9.89 5.38
CA ILE A 82 3.91 9.32 4.58
C ILE A 82 2.59 9.47 5.33
N LEU A 83 2.59 9.25 6.64
CA LEU A 83 1.45 9.54 7.50
C LEU A 83 1.02 11.02 7.42
N ASP A 84 1.97 11.96 7.54
CA ASP A 84 1.68 13.39 7.46
C ASP A 84 1.10 13.79 6.08
N ILE A 85 1.52 13.13 4.98
CA ILE A 85 0.97 13.38 3.64
C ILE A 85 -0.47 12.83 3.55
N ALA A 86 -0.70 11.60 4.01
CA ALA A 86 -2.00 10.98 4.00
C ALA A 86 -3.02 11.74 4.86
N GLU A 87 -2.62 12.18 6.05
CA GLU A 87 -3.45 13.02 6.94
C GLU A 87 -3.88 14.32 6.24
N ARG A 88 -3.00 14.95 5.46
CA ARG A 88 -3.31 16.19 4.74
C ARG A 88 -4.20 15.98 3.52
N GLY A 89 -3.95 14.90 2.76
CA GLY A 89 -4.68 14.58 1.54
C GLY A 89 -6.11 14.05 1.76
N THR A 90 -6.47 13.67 2.98
CA THR A 90 -7.82 13.19 3.33
C THR A 90 -8.77 14.34 3.76
N THR A 91 -8.30 15.60 3.69
CA THR A 91 -9.02 16.80 4.16
C THR A 91 -9.54 17.71 3.04
N GLU A 92 -9.97 17.12 1.92
CA GLU A 92 -10.69 17.84 0.85
C GLU A 92 -12.03 17.18 0.53
#